data_AF-A0A929ZNZ9-F1
#
_entry.id   AF-A0A929ZNZ9-F1
#
_cell.length_a   1.000
_cell.length_b   1.000
_cell.length_c   1.000
_cell.angle_alpha   90.00
_cell.angle_beta   90.00
_cell.angle_gamma   90.00
#
_symmetry.space_group_name_H-M   'P 1'
#
loop_
_entity.id
_entity.type
_entity.pdbx_description
1 polymer ?
#
loop_
_entity_poly.entity_id
_entity_poly.type
_entity_poly.pdbx_seq_one_letter_code
_entity_poly.pdbx_strand_id
1 'polypeptide(L)'
;FKVSGRINDANWDWNPLQEPVIYMIMPEGFEYSNLAVTNGTLSSPSYVGEFEKDGVKLKVWKYSIDVGQETRGQYQPDFSIKSMNISFDVKTDKTARVKTYHINDFLGITTKDFKDIDAVIKREKWDASNWNTSKYTSTFGEKVNSGKDMVSLSEGPGIKITQAYEVSAKSELLIPDTGKSYVYDNTSVAAKEETTPVLKPGDDATLRITVRNNMTSQLD
;
A
#
# COMPACT_ATOMS: atom_id res chain seq x y z
N PHE A 1 -6.03 -2.17 12.62
CA PHE A 1 -4.75 -2.46 13.32
C PHE A 1 -3.74 -1.40 12.95
N LYS A 2 -2.66 -1.24 13.73
CA LYS A 2 -1.58 -0.31 13.43
C LYS A 2 -0.38 -1.07 12.87
N VAL A 3 0.19 -0.58 11.78
CA VAL A 3 1.45 -1.05 11.23
C VAL A 3 2.52 -0.03 11.55
N SER A 4 3.67 -0.48 12.04
CA SER A 4 4.84 0.39 12.22
C SER A 4 6.12 -0.41 12.13
N GLY A 5 7.18 0.21 11.65
CA GLY A 5 8.50 -0.40 11.60
C GLY A 5 9.58 0.58 11.20
N ARG A 6 10.82 0.10 11.23
CA ARG A 6 12.01 0.87 10.87
C ARG A 6 12.51 0.41 9.51
N ILE A 7 12.86 1.37 8.67
CA ILE A 7 13.52 1.19 7.39
C ILE A 7 14.96 1.68 7.55
N ASN A 8 15.90 0.86 7.07
CA ASN A 8 17.32 1.13 7.14
C ASN A 8 17.86 1.35 5.71
N ASP A 9 18.87 2.20 5.58
CA ASP A 9 19.58 2.40 4.32
C ASP A 9 20.45 1.18 3.92
N ALA A 10 20.71 0.27 4.86
CA ALA A 10 21.39 -1.01 4.63
C ALA A 10 20.59 -2.07 3.83
N ASN A 11 19.29 -1.84 3.57
CA ASN A 11 18.43 -2.76 2.82
C ASN A 11 18.72 -2.82 1.30
N TRP A 12 19.62 -1.99 0.76
CA TRP A 12 19.81 -1.82 -0.70
C TRP A 12 21.28 -1.99 -1.14
N ASP A 13 21.50 -2.60 -2.32
CA ASP A 13 22.85 -2.83 -2.88
C ASP A 13 23.65 -1.54 -3.15
N TRP A 14 22.93 -0.44 -3.32
CA TRP A 14 23.47 0.90 -3.58
C TRP A 14 22.92 1.85 -2.52
N ASN A 15 23.80 2.56 -1.81
CA ASN A 15 23.45 3.42 -0.66
C ASN A 15 23.96 4.86 -0.89
N PRO A 16 23.38 5.93 -0.29
CA PRO A 16 22.23 6.08 0.62
C PRO A 16 21.17 7.08 0.11
N LEU A 17 19.89 6.83 0.40
CA LEU A 17 18.81 7.82 0.31
C LEU A 17 18.69 8.56 -1.03
N GLN A 18 18.69 7.80 -2.12
CA GLN A 18 17.86 8.21 -3.26
C GLN A 18 16.43 8.35 -2.75
N GLU A 19 15.77 9.47 -3.07
CA GLU A 19 14.39 9.84 -2.65
C GLU A 19 13.54 8.58 -2.40
N PRO A 20 13.37 8.15 -1.14
CA PRO A 20 12.66 6.92 -0.86
C PRO A 20 11.24 7.05 -1.38
N VAL A 21 10.73 5.95 -1.91
CA VAL A 21 9.38 5.88 -2.45
C VAL A 21 8.64 4.80 -1.70
N ILE A 22 7.46 5.16 -1.19
CA ILE A 22 6.53 4.22 -0.59
C ILE A 22 5.36 4.02 -1.53
N TYR A 23 4.95 2.77 -1.67
CA TYR A 23 3.70 2.38 -2.29
C TYR A 23 2.76 1.81 -1.23
N MET A 24 1.63 2.47 -1.04
CA MET A 24 0.53 1.95 -0.22
C MET A 24 -0.36 1.10 -1.12
N ILE A 25 -0.45 -0.19 -0.82
CA ILE A 25 -1.23 -1.18 -1.57
C ILE A 25 -2.46 -1.50 -0.73
N MET A 26 -3.66 -1.21 -1.21
CA MET A 26 -4.89 -1.49 -0.45
C MET A 26 -5.71 -2.54 -1.17
N PRO A 27 -5.71 -3.79 -0.66
CA PRO A 27 -6.65 -4.79 -1.08
C PRO A 27 -8.10 -4.34 -0.80
N GLU A 28 -9.03 -4.83 -1.62
CA GLU A 28 -10.46 -4.63 -1.41
C GLU A 28 -10.87 -4.96 0.03
N GLY A 29 -11.69 -4.09 0.62
CA GLY A 29 -12.13 -4.16 2.01
C GLY A 29 -11.12 -3.68 3.03
N PHE A 30 -10.06 -2.98 2.59
CA PHE A 30 -9.13 -2.28 3.46
C PHE A 30 -8.96 -0.81 3.08
N GLU A 31 -8.73 0.00 4.09
CA GLU A 31 -8.38 1.41 3.98
C GLU A 31 -7.25 1.73 4.96
N TYR A 32 -6.41 2.70 4.62
CA TYR A 32 -5.36 3.19 5.51
C TYR A 32 -5.58 4.65 5.89
N SER A 33 -5.07 5.02 7.06
CA SER A 33 -5.09 6.40 7.56
C SER A 33 -3.84 6.68 8.40
N ASN A 34 -3.60 7.96 8.72
CA ASN A 34 -2.53 8.38 9.62
C ASN A 34 -1.13 7.88 9.19
N LEU A 35 -0.89 7.82 7.87
CA LEU A 35 0.44 7.51 7.34
C LEU A 35 1.43 8.60 7.76
N ALA A 36 2.46 8.19 8.47
CA ALA A 36 3.49 9.08 8.99
C ALA A 36 4.87 8.44 8.85
N VAL A 37 5.88 9.29 8.64
CA VAL A 37 7.30 8.92 8.64
C VAL A 37 8.09 9.84 9.57
N THR A 38 9.22 9.35 10.08
CA THR A 38 10.21 10.17 10.81
C THR A 38 11.46 10.39 9.97
N ASN A 39 12.20 11.48 10.19
CA ASN A 39 13.42 11.80 9.44
C ASN A 39 13.18 11.93 7.93
N GLY A 40 12.00 12.41 7.55
CA GLY A 40 11.63 12.76 6.18
C GLY A 40 10.22 13.35 6.13
N THR A 41 9.85 13.88 4.97
CA THR A 41 8.55 14.49 4.70
C THR A 41 7.88 13.76 3.55
N LEU A 42 6.65 13.28 3.76
CA LEU A 42 5.84 12.62 2.74
C LEU A 42 5.30 13.65 1.74
N SER A 43 5.35 13.32 0.45
CA SER A 43 4.59 14.03 -0.56
C SER A 43 3.08 13.83 -0.37
N SER A 44 2.27 14.61 -1.08
CA SER A 44 0.89 14.22 -1.34
C SER A 44 0.85 12.86 -2.07
N PRO A 45 -0.17 12.02 -1.83
CA PRO A 45 -0.34 10.78 -2.55
C PRO A 45 -0.55 11.02 -4.04
N SER A 46 0.10 10.21 -4.87
CA SER A 46 -0.25 10.04 -6.28
C SER A 46 -0.93 8.70 -6.47
N TYR A 47 -2.15 8.69 -7.01
CA TYR A 47 -2.81 7.43 -7.34
C TYR A 47 -2.18 6.80 -8.56
N VAL A 48 -1.72 5.55 -8.42
CA VAL A 48 -1.05 4.80 -9.49
C VAL A 48 -2.06 4.03 -10.33
N GLY A 49 -3.11 3.52 -9.68
CA GLY A 49 -4.17 2.79 -10.33
C GLY A 49 -4.74 1.65 -9.50
N GLU A 50 -5.60 0.88 -10.16
CA GLU A 50 -6.18 -0.34 -9.64
C GLU A 50 -5.66 -1.55 -10.41
N PHE A 51 -5.41 -2.62 -9.67
CA PHE A 51 -4.92 -3.90 -10.18
C PHE A 51 -5.76 -5.04 -9.62
N GLU A 52 -5.65 -6.22 -10.22
CA GLU A 52 -6.34 -7.42 -9.72
C GLU A 52 -5.33 -8.55 -9.49
N LYS A 53 -5.42 -9.18 -8.31
CA LYS A 53 -4.66 -10.38 -7.98
C LYS A 53 -5.57 -11.39 -7.31
N ASP A 54 -5.61 -12.60 -7.85
CA ASP A 54 -6.37 -13.72 -7.30
C ASP A 54 -7.86 -13.37 -7.04
N GLY A 55 -8.46 -12.56 -7.92
CA GLY A 55 -9.84 -12.06 -7.79
C GLY A 55 -10.04 -11.01 -6.70
N VAL A 56 -8.97 -10.36 -6.23
CA VAL A 56 -9.02 -9.25 -5.27
C VAL A 56 -8.46 -8.01 -5.94
N LYS A 57 -9.25 -6.93 -5.92
CA LYS A 57 -8.83 -5.62 -6.41
C LYS A 57 -7.86 -4.96 -5.43
N LEU A 58 -6.85 -4.29 -5.95
CA LEU A 58 -5.78 -3.62 -5.21
C LEU A 58 -5.69 -2.17 -5.70
N LYS A 59 -5.95 -1.20 -4.83
CA LYS A 59 -5.71 0.22 -5.12
C LYS A 59 -4.30 0.59 -4.66
N VAL A 60 -3.54 1.31 -5.50
CA VAL A 60 -2.14 1.63 -5.19
C VAL A 60 -1.91 3.14 -5.24
N TRP A 61 -1.29 3.67 -4.19
CA TRP A 61 -0.82 5.06 -4.12
C TRP A 61 0.69 5.11 -3.93
N LYS A 62 1.32 6.07 -4.59
CA LYS A 62 2.75 6.36 -4.51
C LYS A 62 2.98 7.63 -3.69
N TYR A 63 3.98 7.56 -2.83
CA TYR A 63 4.49 8.65 -2.02
C TYR A 63 5.99 8.77 -2.24
N SER A 64 6.45 9.97 -2.56
CA SER A 64 7.87 10.30 -2.43
C SER A 64 8.16 10.76 -1.01
N ILE A 65 9.37 10.49 -0.53
CA ILE A 65 9.85 10.99 0.75
C ILE A 65 11.04 11.92 0.50
N ASP A 66 10.89 13.15 0.94
CA ASP A 66 12.01 14.10 1.03
C ASP A 66 12.73 13.90 2.36
N VAL A 67 14.01 13.57 2.29
CA VAL A 67 14.88 13.33 3.44
C VAL A 67 15.91 14.45 3.65
N GLY A 68 15.78 15.55 2.89
CA GLY A 68 16.66 16.71 2.98
C GLY A 68 18.00 16.54 2.25
N GLN A 69 18.93 17.45 2.57
CA GLN A 69 20.23 17.60 1.88
C GLN A 69 21.39 16.83 2.54
N GLU A 70 21.16 16.12 3.65
CA GLU A 70 22.22 15.35 4.29
C GLU A 70 22.69 14.22 3.36
N THR A 71 24.01 14.12 3.20
CA THR A 71 24.69 13.58 2.03
C THR A 71 24.41 12.11 1.72
N ARG A 72 24.05 11.91 0.45
CA ARG A 72 23.99 10.66 -0.29
C ARG A 72 25.43 10.14 -0.58
N GLY A 73 26.04 9.32 0.29
CA GLY A 73 27.18 8.47 -0.11
C GLY A 73 27.54 7.32 0.86
N GLN A 74 27.50 6.07 0.40
CA GLN A 74 28.02 4.87 1.12
C GLN A 74 29.55 4.87 1.28
N TYR A 75 30.26 5.71 0.52
CA TYR A 75 31.71 5.69 0.43
C TYR A 75 32.42 6.68 1.37
N GLN A 76 31.70 7.22 2.36
CA GLN A 76 32.32 8.04 3.40
C GLN A 76 32.77 7.14 4.58
N PRO A 77 34.04 7.24 5.03
CA PRO A 77 34.57 6.41 6.12
C PRO A 77 33.84 6.55 7.46
N ASP A 78 33.01 7.57 7.62
CA ASP A 78 32.28 7.97 8.82
C ASP A 78 30.75 7.85 8.67
N PHE A 79 30.28 7.08 7.70
CA PHE A 79 28.85 6.93 7.45
C PHE A 79 28.12 6.27 8.64
N SER A 80 27.19 7.00 9.25
CA SER A 80 26.25 6.47 10.24
C SER A 80 24.97 6.03 9.55
N ILE A 81 24.51 4.82 9.86
CA ILE A 81 23.23 4.27 9.38
C ILE A 81 22.12 5.32 9.59
N LYS A 82 21.49 5.75 8.50
CA LYS A 82 20.29 6.58 8.55
C LYS A 82 19.08 5.66 8.54
N SER A 83 18.07 6.03 9.32
CA SER A 83 16.86 5.22 9.41
C SER A 83 15.62 6.06 9.55
N MET A 84 14.53 5.51 9.03
CA MET A 84 13.20 6.08 9.05
C MET A 84 12.26 5.15 9.78
N ASN A 85 11.39 5.69 10.62
CA ASN A 85 10.23 4.92 11.07
C ASN A 85 9.06 5.26 10.18
N ILE A 86 8.29 4.25 9.79
CA ILE A 86 7.01 4.40 9.12
C ILE A 86 5.92 3.88 10.04
N SER A 87 4.76 4.53 10.03
CA SER A 87 3.56 3.98 10.66
C SER A 87 2.29 4.41 9.95
N PHE A 88 1.27 3.56 9.98
CA PHE A 88 -0.06 3.85 9.49
C PHE A 88 -1.09 2.96 10.17
N ASP A 89 -2.33 3.42 10.18
CA ASP A 89 -3.46 2.63 10.64
C ASP A 89 -4.15 1.97 9.45
N VAL A 90 -4.59 0.73 9.64
CA VAL A 90 -5.39 -0.03 8.67
C VAL A 90 -6.75 -0.35 9.28
N LYS A 91 -7.80 -0.01 8.55
CA LYS A 91 -9.18 -0.39 8.84
C LYS A 91 -9.64 -1.39 7.80
N THR A 92 -10.62 -2.22 8.18
CA THR A 92 -11.19 -3.24 7.31
C THR A 92 -12.70 -3.28 7.45
N ASP A 93 -13.39 -3.78 6.43
CA ASP A 93 -14.84 -3.98 6.41
C ASP A 93 -15.22 -5.41 6.00
N LYS A 94 -16.52 -5.66 5.82
CA LYS A 94 -17.07 -6.97 5.47
C LYS A 94 -16.77 -7.45 4.05
N THR A 95 -16.14 -6.64 3.21
CA THR A 95 -15.74 -7.02 1.85
C THR A 95 -14.34 -7.62 1.78
N ALA A 96 -13.53 -7.46 2.85
CA ALA A 96 -12.20 -8.05 2.92
C ALA A 96 -12.26 -9.58 2.82
N ARG A 97 -11.38 -10.15 1.99
CA ARG A 97 -11.31 -11.61 1.81
C ARG A 97 -10.80 -12.29 3.09
N VAL A 98 -11.46 -13.38 3.50
CA VAL A 98 -11.00 -14.23 4.61
C VAL A 98 -9.68 -14.91 4.22
N LYS A 99 -8.56 -14.40 4.78
CA LYS A 99 -7.22 -14.98 4.72
C LYS A 99 -6.31 -14.33 5.77
N THR A 100 -5.07 -14.80 5.86
CA THR A 100 -4.01 -14.07 6.55
C THR A 100 -3.42 -13.01 5.61
N TYR A 101 -3.32 -11.78 6.09
CA TYR A 101 -2.64 -10.68 5.43
C TYR A 101 -1.35 -10.36 6.15
N HIS A 102 -0.35 -9.95 5.39
CA HIS A 102 0.96 -9.55 5.84
C HIS A 102 1.24 -8.08 5.53
N ILE A 103 2.24 -7.48 6.17
CA ILE A 103 2.58 -6.07 5.91
C ILE A 103 2.91 -5.84 4.42
N ASN A 104 3.53 -6.82 3.75
CA ASN A 104 3.81 -6.75 2.31
C ASN A 104 2.56 -6.87 1.40
N ASP A 105 1.37 -7.14 1.96
CA ASP A 105 0.09 -6.96 1.26
C ASP A 105 -0.36 -5.48 1.27
N PHE A 106 0.25 -4.64 2.12
CA PHE A 106 -0.14 -3.25 2.34
C PHE A 106 0.92 -2.21 1.97
N LEU A 107 2.20 -2.59 2.01
CA LEU A 107 3.32 -1.67 1.95
C LEU A 107 4.41 -2.21 1.04
N GLY A 108 4.80 -1.40 0.06
CA GLY A 108 6.03 -1.55 -0.71
C GLY A 108 6.92 -0.34 -0.51
N ILE A 109 8.23 -0.57 -0.39
CA ILE A 109 9.24 0.47 -0.21
C ILE A 109 10.33 0.23 -1.24
N THR A 110 10.73 1.30 -1.89
CA THR A 110 11.80 1.31 -2.88
C THR A 110 12.50 2.66 -2.82
N THR A 111 13.46 2.87 -3.71
CA THR A 111 14.06 4.16 -3.99
C THR A 111 13.72 4.53 -5.43
N LYS A 112 13.91 5.80 -5.78
CA LYS A 112 13.71 6.28 -7.14
C LYS A 112 14.62 5.51 -8.13
N ASP A 113 13.99 4.85 -9.10
CA ASP A 113 14.55 4.23 -10.30
C ASP A 113 15.59 3.12 -10.15
N PHE A 114 15.23 2.01 -9.48
CA PHE A 114 15.99 0.75 -9.54
C PHE A 114 16.29 0.28 -10.98
N LYS A 115 15.37 0.53 -11.92
CA LYS A 115 15.53 0.17 -13.33
C LYS A 115 16.62 0.99 -14.04
N ASP A 116 16.82 2.25 -13.64
CA ASP A 116 17.76 3.15 -14.32
C ASP A 116 19.21 2.97 -13.83
N ILE A 117 19.38 2.40 -12.63
CA ILE A 117 20.71 2.18 -12.01
C ILE A 117 21.05 0.71 -11.79
N ASP A 118 20.22 -0.21 -12.27
CA ASP A 118 20.35 -1.67 -12.09
C ASP A 118 20.58 -2.10 -10.62
N ALA A 119 19.98 -1.36 -9.69
CA ALA A 119 20.06 -1.68 -8.27
C ALA A 119 19.33 -2.99 -7.97
N VAL A 120 19.83 -3.73 -6.99
CA VAL A 120 19.22 -4.98 -6.52
C VAL A 120 18.76 -4.79 -5.08
N ILE A 121 17.58 -5.33 -4.78
CA ILE A 121 17.09 -5.39 -3.41
C ILE A 121 17.85 -6.48 -2.67
N LYS A 122 18.43 -6.13 -1.52
CA LYS A 122 19.09 -7.08 -0.65
C LYS A 122 18.18 -7.50 0.47
N ARG A 123 18.20 -8.80 0.75
CA ARG A 123 17.62 -9.34 1.98
C ARG A 123 18.54 -8.97 3.14
N GLU A 124 18.05 -8.30 4.17
CA GLU A 124 18.85 -8.10 5.38
C GLU A 124 18.93 -9.38 6.20
N LYS A 125 19.98 -9.48 7.03
CA LYS A 125 20.22 -10.65 7.88
C LYS A 125 19.06 -10.95 8.83
N TRP A 126 18.28 -9.93 9.20
CA TRP A 126 17.10 -10.04 10.08
C TRP A 126 15.77 -10.11 9.31
N ASP A 127 15.79 -9.98 7.99
CA ASP A 127 14.59 -10.13 7.16
C ASP A 127 14.28 -11.61 6.98
N ALA A 128 13.33 -12.10 7.76
CA ALA A 128 12.99 -13.52 7.79
C ALA A 128 11.89 -13.85 6.76
N SER A 129 10.71 -13.26 6.95
CA SER A 129 9.49 -13.63 6.23
C SER A 129 8.73 -12.38 5.80
N ASN A 130 8.06 -12.45 4.65
CA ASN A 130 7.19 -11.38 4.14
C ASN A 130 7.86 -10.00 4.01
N TRP A 131 9.18 -9.97 3.81
CA TRP A 131 9.99 -8.76 3.75
C TRP A 131 10.00 -8.08 2.36
N ASN A 132 9.37 -8.67 1.35
CA ASN A 132 9.29 -8.12 0.00
C ASN A 132 7.92 -8.30 -0.65
N THR A 133 7.70 -7.61 -1.76
CA THR A 133 6.43 -7.58 -2.51
C THR A 133 6.47 -8.41 -3.80
N SER A 134 7.42 -9.34 -3.95
CA SER A 134 7.61 -10.19 -5.15
C SER A 134 6.32 -10.85 -5.65
N LYS A 135 5.43 -11.23 -4.72
CA LYS A 135 4.11 -11.81 -5.02
C LYS A 135 3.19 -10.89 -5.85
N TYR A 136 3.48 -9.59 -5.94
CA TYR A 136 2.69 -8.61 -6.69
C TYR A 136 3.37 -8.04 -7.92
N THR A 137 4.67 -8.29 -8.12
CA THR A 137 5.46 -7.64 -9.18
C THR A 137 4.86 -7.85 -10.58
N SER A 138 4.43 -9.07 -10.89
CA SER A 138 3.75 -9.37 -12.16
C SER A 138 2.37 -8.71 -12.28
N THR A 139 1.62 -8.63 -11.18
CA THR A 139 0.31 -7.96 -11.13
C THR A 139 0.44 -6.47 -11.44
N PHE A 140 1.47 -5.82 -10.92
CA PHE A 140 1.63 -4.38 -11.09
C PHE A 140 2.25 -3.99 -12.43
N GLY A 141 3.10 -4.85 -13.00
CA GLY A 141 3.83 -4.56 -14.23
C GLY A 141 4.65 -3.26 -14.11
N GLU A 142 4.84 -2.57 -15.22
CA GLU A 142 5.68 -1.35 -15.24
C GLU A 142 5.07 -0.15 -14.50
N LYS A 143 3.78 -0.21 -14.12
CA LYS A 143 3.10 0.92 -13.44
C LYS A 143 3.57 1.12 -12.00
N VAL A 144 4.00 0.07 -11.31
CA VAL A 144 4.54 0.16 -9.94
C VAL A 144 5.99 -0.25 -9.98
N ASN A 145 6.86 0.65 -9.51
CA ASN A 145 8.31 0.40 -9.41
C ASN A 145 8.93 -0.20 -10.69
N SER A 146 8.43 0.19 -11.86
CA SER A 146 8.93 -0.26 -13.16
C SER A 146 9.00 -1.79 -13.32
N GLY A 147 8.08 -2.52 -12.67
CA GLY A 147 8.02 -3.98 -12.74
C GLY A 147 9.10 -4.69 -11.93
N LYS A 148 9.69 -4.02 -10.93
CA LYS A 148 10.67 -4.59 -10.01
C LYS A 148 10.07 -4.80 -8.62
N ASP A 149 10.56 -5.81 -7.93
CA ASP A 149 10.21 -6.07 -6.53
C ASP A 149 10.48 -4.83 -5.67
N MET A 150 9.74 -4.69 -4.58
CA MET A 150 9.96 -3.69 -3.53
C MET A 150 10.19 -4.40 -2.19
N VAL A 151 10.94 -3.76 -1.28
CA VAL A 151 11.03 -4.23 0.11
C VAL A 151 9.77 -3.86 0.88
N SER A 152 9.57 -4.49 2.03
CA SER A 152 8.50 -4.25 3.00
C SER A 152 9.07 -4.47 4.39
N LEU A 153 8.34 -4.04 5.42
CA LEU A 153 8.65 -4.44 6.78
C LEU A 153 8.49 -5.97 6.91
N SER A 154 9.51 -6.63 7.43
CA SER A 154 9.51 -8.07 7.69
C SER A 154 8.60 -8.41 8.89
N GLU A 155 7.80 -9.47 8.75
CA GLU A 155 7.00 -10.00 9.84
C GLU A 155 6.67 -11.49 9.66
N GLY A 156 6.46 -12.19 10.77
CA GLY A 156 6.12 -13.61 10.79
C GLY A 156 4.61 -13.89 10.75
N PRO A 157 3.85 -13.51 11.79
CA PRO A 157 2.48 -14.02 11.99
C PRO A 157 1.43 -13.49 11.01
N GLY A 158 1.56 -12.24 10.57
CA GLY A 158 0.49 -11.53 9.87
C GLY A 158 -0.78 -11.36 10.70
N ILE A 159 -1.85 -10.95 10.03
CA ILE A 159 -3.15 -10.67 10.61
C ILE A 159 -4.18 -11.52 9.90
N LYS A 160 -4.82 -12.41 10.66
CA LYS A 160 -5.89 -13.25 10.17
C LYS A 160 -7.21 -12.47 10.16
N ILE A 161 -7.80 -12.33 8.98
CA ILE A 161 -9.18 -11.86 8.85
C ILE A 161 -10.11 -13.05 8.97
N THR A 162 -11.03 -12.96 9.92
CA THR A 162 -12.16 -13.89 10.08
C THR A 162 -13.45 -13.11 9.93
N GLN A 163 -14.43 -13.68 9.24
CA GLN A 163 -15.76 -13.10 9.08
C GLN A 163 -16.82 -14.17 9.35
N ALA A 164 -17.98 -13.75 9.85
CA ALA A 164 -19.13 -14.65 9.98
C ALA A 164 -19.63 -15.07 8.58
N TYR A 165 -20.34 -16.21 8.52
CA TYR A 165 -21.02 -16.64 7.31
C TYR A 165 -22.10 -15.63 6.93
N GLU A 166 -21.78 -14.79 5.95
CA GLU A 166 -22.66 -13.73 5.48
C GLU A 166 -22.41 -13.52 3.99
N VAL A 167 -23.48 -13.18 3.28
CA VAL A 167 -23.38 -12.55 1.96
C VAL A 167 -23.46 -11.05 2.19
N SER A 168 -22.37 -10.34 1.91
CA SER A 168 -22.32 -8.89 1.99
C SER A 168 -22.28 -8.28 0.59
N ALA A 169 -22.90 -7.11 0.44
CA ALA A 169 -22.81 -6.31 -0.76
C ALA A 169 -22.45 -4.88 -0.36
N LYS A 170 -21.50 -4.28 -1.08
CA LYS A 170 -21.09 -2.89 -0.90
C LYS A 170 -21.10 -2.21 -2.26
N SER A 171 -21.70 -1.03 -2.31
CA SER A 171 -21.62 -0.15 -3.47
C SER A 171 -20.66 0.99 -3.17
N GLU A 172 -19.70 1.24 -4.06
CA GLU A 172 -18.80 2.39 -3.99
C GLU A 172 -18.76 3.12 -5.34
N LEU A 173 -18.72 4.45 -5.31
CA LEU A 173 -18.35 5.24 -6.48
C LEU A 173 -16.85 5.55 -6.40
N LEU A 174 -16.09 5.11 -7.40
CA LEU A 174 -14.66 5.36 -7.55
C LEU A 174 -14.43 6.46 -8.59
N ILE A 175 -13.57 7.43 -8.26
CA ILE A 175 -13.03 8.40 -9.21
C ILE A 175 -11.67 7.86 -9.69
N PRO A 176 -11.58 7.31 -10.91
CA PRO A 176 -10.40 6.58 -11.37
C PRO A 176 -9.11 7.40 -11.32
N ASP A 177 -9.18 8.71 -11.59
CA ASP A 177 -7.98 9.56 -11.64
C ASP A 177 -7.34 9.83 -10.28
N THR A 178 -8.12 9.72 -9.20
CA THR A 178 -7.66 10.05 -7.85
C THR A 178 -7.61 8.84 -6.93
N GLY A 179 -8.23 7.73 -7.33
CA GLY A 179 -8.42 6.56 -6.48
C GLY A 179 -9.41 6.78 -5.34
N LYS A 180 -10.04 7.97 -5.26
CA LYS A 180 -10.97 8.31 -4.18
C LYS A 180 -12.27 7.54 -4.36
N SER A 181 -12.72 6.91 -3.27
CA SER A 181 -13.96 6.13 -3.26
C SER A 181 -14.96 6.69 -2.27
N TYR A 182 -16.23 6.62 -2.66
CA TYR A 182 -17.36 7.15 -1.92
C TYR A 182 -18.37 6.03 -1.69
N VAL A 183 -18.66 5.78 -0.42
CA VAL A 183 -19.75 4.89 0.00
C VAL A 183 -20.83 5.79 0.55
N TYR A 184 -21.96 5.86 -0.14
CA TYR A 184 -23.03 6.78 0.22
C TYR A 184 -23.58 6.48 1.62
N ASP A 185 -23.61 7.51 2.47
CA ASP A 185 -24.13 7.46 3.82
C ASP A 185 -25.20 8.55 4.01
N ASN A 186 -26.45 8.15 4.26
CA ASN A 186 -27.57 9.05 4.48
C ASN A 186 -28.02 9.12 5.95
N THR A 187 -27.16 8.71 6.89
CA THR A 187 -27.46 8.72 8.33
C THR A 187 -27.51 10.12 8.91
N SER A 188 -26.84 11.09 8.29
CA SER A 188 -26.85 12.50 8.69
C SER A 188 -26.58 13.42 7.50
N VAL A 189 -26.89 14.71 7.65
CA VAL A 189 -26.58 15.73 6.63
C VAL A 189 -25.07 15.81 6.37
N ALA A 190 -24.26 15.80 7.43
CA ALA A 190 -22.80 15.83 7.31
C ALA A 190 -22.25 14.60 6.58
N ALA A 191 -22.69 13.39 6.97
CA ALA A 191 -22.27 12.16 6.31
C ALA A 191 -22.68 12.14 4.83
N LYS A 192 -23.86 12.65 4.51
CA LYS A 192 -24.34 12.77 3.14
C LYS A 192 -23.46 13.70 2.31
N GLU A 193 -23.11 14.86 2.84
CA GLU A 193 -22.22 15.81 2.17
C GLU A 193 -20.81 15.23 1.97
N GLU A 194 -20.27 14.55 2.97
CA GLU A 194 -18.94 13.91 2.90
C GLU A 194 -18.88 12.74 1.91
N THR A 195 -19.99 12.00 1.78
CA THR A 195 -20.07 10.78 0.95
C THR A 195 -20.70 11.01 -0.43
N THR A 196 -21.11 12.24 -0.76
CA THR A 196 -21.64 12.59 -2.09
C THR A 196 -20.57 13.31 -2.92
N PRO A 197 -20.01 12.66 -3.96
CA PRO A 197 -19.05 13.31 -4.83
C PRO A 197 -19.72 14.35 -5.74
N VAL A 198 -19.04 15.46 -5.97
CA VAL A 198 -19.42 16.47 -6.96
C VAL A 198 -18.61 16.21 -8.23
N LEU A 199 -19.28 15.75 -9.29
CA LEU A 199 -18.68 15.50 -10.60
C LEU A 199 -18.88 16.70 -11.52
N LYS A 200 -17.87 17.01 -12.33
CA LYS A 200 -17.91 18.04 -13.38
C LYS A 200 -18.18 17.39 -14.75
N PRO A 201 -18.68 18.17 -15.73
CA PRO A 201 -18.79 17.67 -17.10
C PRO A 201 -17.44 17.16 -17.62
N GLY A 202 -17.39 15.91 -18.05
CA GLY A 202 -16.19 15.24 -18.53
C GLY A 202 -15.44 14.42 -17.47
N ASP A 203 -15.87 14.42 -16.21
CA ASP A 203 -15.30 13.54 -15.18
C ASP A 203 -15.70 12.07 -15.42
N ASP A 204 -14.73 11.16 -15.31
CA ASP A 204 -14.98 9.73 -15.29
C ASP A 204 -15.27 9.25 -13.86
N ALA A 205 -16.31 8.42 -13.73
CA ALA A 205 -16.64 7.77 -12.47
C ALA A 205 -17.02 6.31 -12.71
N THR A 206 -16.62 5.44 -11.78
CA THR A 206 -16.93 4.01 -11.82
C THR A 206 -17.81 3.65 -10.64
N LEU A 207 -19.03 3.19 -10.90
CA LEU A 207 -19.85 2.54 -9.88
C LEU A 207 -19.41 1.08 -9.74
N ARG A 208 -18.99 0.70 -8.53
CA ARG A 208 -18.61 -0.67 -8.20
C ARG A 208 -19.60 -1.24 -7.21
N ILE A 209 -20.07 -2.45 -7.52
CA ILE A 209 -20.84 -3.26 -6.61
C ILE A 209 -19.99 -4.50 -6.31
N THR A 210 -19.48 -4.58 -5.09
CA THR A 210 -18.74 -5.74 -4.61
C THR A 210 -19.70 -6.62 -3.85
N VAL A 211 -19.84 -7.88 -4.29
CA VAL A 211 -20.61 -8.91 -3.58
C VAL A 211 -19.65 -9.95 -3.07
N ARG A 212 -19.69 -10.20 -1.76
CA ARG A 212 -18.84 -11.19 -1.09
C ARG A 212 -19.72 -12.27 -0.48
N ASN A 213 -19.54 -13.51 -0.92
CA ASN A 213 -20.10 -14.67 -0.25
C ASN A 213 -18.98 -15.34 0.56
N ASN A 214 -19.07 -15.23 1.88
CA ASN A 214 -18.12 -15.89 2.79
C ASN A 214 -18.67 -17.18 3.38
N MET A 215 -19.79 -17.71 2.86
CA MET A 215 -20.24 -19.06 3.21
C MET A 215 -19.20 -20.09 2.72
N THR A 216 -18.73 -20.94 3.62
CA THR A 216 -17.99 -22.14 3.21
C THR A 216 -18.98 -23.05 2.50
N SER A 217 -18.85 -23.20 1.19
CA SER A 217 -19.42 -24.37 0.52
C SER A 217 -18.64 -25.60 0.98
N GLN A 218 -19.05 -26.22 2.09
CA GLN A 218 -19.15 -27.67 2.05
C GLN A 218 -20.53 -27.94 1.45
N LEU A 219 -20.53 -28.13 0.13
CA LEU A 219 -21.58 -28.93 -0.49
C LEU A 219 -21.35 -30.35 0.05
N ASP A 220 -22.23 -30.80 0.93
CA ASP A 220 -22.38 -32.22 1.27
C ASP A 220 -22.75 -33.03 0.02
#